data_AF-A0A7X7FXE1-F1
#
_entry.id   AF-A0A7X7FXE1-F1
#
_cell.length_a   1.000
_cell.length_b   1.000
_cell.length_c   1.000
_cell.angle_alpha   90.00
_cell.angle_beta   90.00
_cell.angle_gamma   90.00
#
_symmetry.space_group_name_H-M   'P 1'
#
loop_
_entity.id
_entity.type
_entity.pdbx_description
1 polymer ?
#
loop_
_entity_poly.entity_id
_entity_poly.type
_entity_poly.pdbx_seq_one_letter_code
_entity_poly.pdbx_strand_id
1 'polypeptide(L)'
;MGKISILFLSVLFFLPYTFSQKDSSIAIQPVNNTLKALRYLPRVYGVIKTDYEWNTETGKHRFVVRNARLGIRGDVNPIINYQMEMDLSDEGVFRVLSAFAVFKPYSDKQHTLRFWLGYQKPFFSSEYLRNPMRIFFATRSLVVSDMTAGIVDVGLIA
;
A
#
# COMPACT_ATOMS: atom_id res chain seq x y z
N MET A 1 41.64 -42.08 -42.95
CA MET A 1 40.83 -41.04 -43.65
C MET A 1 39.44 -41.64 -43.83
N GLY A 2 38.31 -41.10 -43.36
CA GLY A 2 38.01 -39.79 -42.81
C GLY A 2 36.96 -39.85 -41.70
N LYS A 3 36.77 -38.71 -41.04
CA LYS A 3 36.07 -38.50 -39.77
C LYS A 3 34.55 -38.61 -39.97
N ILE A 4 33.88 -39.48 -39.22
CA ILE A 4 32.41 -39.51 -39.12
C ILE A 4 32.00 -38.49 -38.07
N SER A 5 31.16 -37.56 -38.53
CA SER A 5 30.80 -36.29 -37.90
C SER A 5 29.87 -36.48 -36.69
N ILE A 6 30.26 -35.94 -35.53
CA ILE A 6 29.51 -35.93 -34.25
C ILE A 6 28.46 -34.79 -34.22
N LEU A 7 27.98 -34.32 -35.38
CA LEU A 7 27.11 -33.13 -35.50
C LEU A 7 25.60 -33.41 -35.53
N PHE A 8 25.11 -34.57 -35.04
CA PHE A 8 23.68 -34.89 -35.07
C PHE A 8 23.01 -35.07 -33.69
N LEU A 9 23.74 -34.88 -32.59
CA LEU A 9 23.22 -35.14 -31.23
C LEU A 9 23.04 -33.89 -30.33
N SER A 10 23.36 -32.68 -30.80
CA SER A 10 23.28 -31.45 -29.98
C SER A 10 22.11 -30.50 -30.31
N VAL A 11 21.24 -30.83 -31.27
CA VAL A 11 20.15 -29.92 -31.72
C VAL A 11 18.77 -30.30 -31.15
N LEU A 12 18.69 -31.21 -30.18
CA LEU A 12 17.42 -31.58 -29.54
C LEU A 12 17.13 -30.85 -28.21
N PHE A 13 17.92 -29.81 -27.85
CA PHE A 13 17.82 -29.12 -26.55
C PHE A 13 17.26 -27.69 -26.61
N PHE A 14 16.71 -27.23 -27.75
CA PHE A 14 16.14 -25.89 -27.91
C PHE A 14 14.72 -25.89 -28.51
N LEU A 15 13.85 -26.79 -28.02
CA LEU A 15 12.41 -26.57 -28.11
C LEU A 15 11.94 -25.99 -26.77
N PRO A 16 11.41 -24.76 -26.71
CA PRO A 16 10.70 -24.34 -25.52
C PRO A 16 9.46 -25.24 -25.42
N TYR A 17 9.49 -26.20 -24.51
CA TYR A 17 8.28 -26.83 -24.02
C TYR A 17 7.44 -25.70 -23.43
N THR A 18 6.52 -25.18 -24.23
CA THR A 18 5.44 -24.35 -23.71
C THR A 18 4.57 -25.30 -22.89
N PHE A 19 4.77 -25.25 -21.57
CA PHE A 19 3.87 -25.88 -20.63
C PHE A 19 2.53 -25.13 -20.73
N SER A 20 1.67 -25.60 -21.64
CA SER A 20 0.27 -25.19 -21.69
C SER A 20 -0.42 -25.79 -20.49
N GLN A 21 -0.48 -25.02 -19.40
CA GLN A 21 -1.32 -25.33 -18.25
C GLN A 21 -2.77 -25.26 -18.75
N LYS A 22 -3.30 -26.41 -19.16
CA LYS A 22 -4.73 -26.61 -19.38
C LYS A 22 -5.38 -26.56 -18.01
N ASP A 23 -5.64 -25.36 -17.52
CA ASP A 23 -6.51 -25.14 -16.38
C ASP A 23 -7.84 -25.79 -16.72
N SER A 24 -8.05 -26.96 -16.13
CA SER A 24 -9.28 -27.72 -16.21
C SER A 24 -10.29 -26.87 -15.45
N SER A 25 -11.11 -26.14 -16.20
CA SER A 25 -12.24 -25.37 -15.69
C SER A 25 -13.33 -26.31 -15.20
N ILE A 26 -13.03 -27.06 -14.15
CA ILE A 26 -14.00 -27.78 -13.33
C ILE A 26 -14.57 -26.72 -12.36
N ALA A 27 -15.68 -26.11 -12.76
CA ALA A 27 -16.57 -25.29 -11.92
C ALA A 27 -15.93 -24.13 -11.11
N ILE A 28 -15.21 -23.20 -11.77
CA ILE A 28 -14.82 -21.90 -11.16
C ILE A 28 -15.84 -20.80 -11.53
N GLN A 29 -17.07 -20.92 -11.04
CA GLN A 29 -18.08 -19.85 -11.15
C GLN A 29 -18.51 -19.27 -9.79
N PRO A 30 -18.64 -20.04 -8.68
CA PRO A 30 -19.08 -19.46 -7.40
C PRO A 30 -17.96 -18.69 -6.66
N VAL A 31 -16.69 -19.04 -6.88
CA VAL A 31 -15.54 -18.40 -6.24
C VAL A 31 -15.30 -16.99 -6.80
N ASN A 32 -15.50 -16.77 -8.10
CA ASN A 32 -15.25 -15.47 -8.72
C ASN A 32 -16.28 -14.42 -8.30
N ASN A 33 -17.55 -14.81 -8.15
CA ASN A 33 -18.59 -13.90 -7.68
C ASN A 33 -18.44 -13.57 -6.19
N THR A 34 -18.03 -14.53 -5.36
CA THR A 34 -17.71 -14.29 -3.95
C THR A 34 -16.47 -13.40 -3.79
N LEU A 35 -15.40 -13.62 -4.57
CA LEU A 35 -14.22 -12.74 -4.59
C LEU A 35 -14.55 -11.32 -5.08
N LYS A 36 -15.44 -11.19 -6.08
CA LYS A 36 -15.91 -9.89 -6.57
C LYS A 36 -16.76 -9.17 -5.52
N ALA A 37 -17.59 -9.90 -4.77
CA ALA A 37 -18.36 -9.36 -3.65
C ALA A 37 -17.45 -8.93 -2.48
N LEU A 38 -16.41 -9.71 -2.16
CA LEU A 38 -15.41 -9.36 -1.13
C LEU A 38 -14.64 -8.08 -1.44
N ARG A 39 -14.48 -7.73 -2.73
CA ARG A 39 -13.77 -6.51 -3.16
C ARG A 39 -14.47 -5.21 -2.73
N TYR A 40 -15.80 -5.24 -2.60
CA TYR A 40 -16.60 -4.08 -2.20
C TYR A 40 -16.75 -3.95 -0.68
N LEU A 41 -16.22 -4.91 0.09
CA LEU A 41 -16.24 -4.83 1.54
C LEU A 41 -15.23 -3.77 2.02
N PRO A 42 -15.63 -2.91 2.98
CA PRO A 42 -14.69 -2.01 3.63
C PRO A 42 -13.63 -2.83 4.38
N ARG A 43 -12.37 -2.50 4.13
CA ARG A 43 -11.23 -3.03 4.88
C ARG A 43 -10.83 -2.01 5.94
N VAL A 44 -10.94 -2.43 7.19
CA VAL A 44 -10.46 -1.65 8.34
C VAL A 44 -9.04 -2.10 8.66
N TYR A 45 -8.15 -1.15 8.90
CA TYR A 45 -6.77 -1.40 9.33
C TYR A 45 -6.39 -0.42 10.44
N GLY A 46 -5.50 -0.84 11.33
CA GLY A 46 -5.03 0.00 12.42
C GLY A 46 -3.52 -0.14 12.61
N VAL A 47 -2.89 0.91 13.13
CA VAL A 47 -1.47 0.92 13.49
C VAL A 47 -1.31 1.60 14.84
N ILE A 48 -0.73 0.88 15.80
CA ILE A 48 -0.41 1.42 17.13
C ILE A 48 1.12 1.39 17.26
N LYS A 49 1.70 2.55 17.60
CA LYS A 49 3.13 2.68 17.89
C LYS A 49 3.30 3.30 19.27
N THR A 50 4.00 2.59 20.14
CA THR A 50 4.30 3.00 21.51
C THR A 50 5.80 3.14 21.69
N ASP A 51 6.21 4.20 22.37
CA ASP A 51 7.61 4.47 22.70
C ASP A 51 7.78 4.32 24.23
N TYR A 52 8.85 3.65 24.64
CA TYR A 52 9.30 3.60 26.02
C TYR A 52 10.71 4.15 26.09
N GLU A 53 10.89 5.24 26.82
CA GLU A 53 12.17 5.91 26.97
C GLU A 53 12.60 5.87 28.43
N TRP A 54 13.87 5.53 28.64
CA TRP A 54 14.52 5.62 29.93
C TRP A 54 15.67 6.60 29.86
N ASN A 55 15.62 7.62 30.71
CA ASN A 55 16.70 8.60 30.83
C ASN A 55 17.64 8.18 31.97
N THR A 56 18.85 7.74 31.60
CA THR A 56 19.87 7.25 32.55
C THR A 56 20.38 8.33 33.50
N GLU A 57 20.37 9.61 33.09
CA GLU A 57 20.91 10.72 33.89
C GLU A 57 19.93 11.20 34.96
N THR A 58 18.62 11.20 34.66
CA THR A 58 17.58 11.68 35.57
C THR A 58 16.79 10.56 36.24
N GLY A 59 17.01 9.31 35.86
CA GLY A 59 16.27 8.14 36.35
C GLY A 59 14.79 8.14 35.97
N LYS A 60 14.37 9.01 35.05
CA LYS A 60 12.96 9.14 34.65
C LYS A 60 12.62 8.16 33.54
N HIS A 61 11.38 7.67 33.59
CA HIS A 61 10.80 6.81 32.56
C HIS A 61 9.64 7.54 31.89
N ARG A 62 9.52 7.40 30.58
CA ARG A 62 8.44 7.98 29.79
C ARG A 62 7.85 6.92 28.88
N PHE A 63 6.57 6.62 29.07
CA PHE A 63 5.79 5.77 28.19
C PHE A 63 4.80 6.65 27.42
N VAL A 64 4.81 6.59 26.09
CA VAL A 64 3.94 7.39 25.24
C VAL A 64 3.40 6.56 24.09
N VAL A 65 2.11 6.71 23.79
CA VAL A 65 1.51 6.21 22.55
C VAL A 65 1.79 7.24 21.45
N ARG A 66 2.80 7.00 20.63
CA ARG A 66 3.26 7.96 19.61
C ARG A 66 2.29 8.13 18.45
N ASN A 67 1.67 7.04 18.00
CA ASN A 67 0.66 7.05 16.95
C ASN A 67 -0.37 5.97 17.23
N ALA A 68 -1.65 6.29 17.07
CA ALA A 68 -2.72 5.32 17.13
C ALA A 68 -3.66 5.59 15.97
N ARG A 69 -3.36 5.02 14.81
CA ARG A 69 -4.10 5.29 13.58
C ARG A 69 -5.12 4.22 13.31
N LEU A 70 -6.33 4.64 12.96
CA LEU A 70 -7.37 3.78 12.44
C LEU A 70 -7.74 4.25 11.03
N GLY A 71 -7.78 3.32 10.09
CA GLY A 71 -8.10 3.60 8.69
C GLY A 71 -9.12 2.63 8.13
N ILE A 72 -9.90 3.14 7.19
CA ILE A 72 -10.90 2.39 6.43
C ILE A 72 -10.61 2.65 4.96
N ARG A 73 -10.54 1.57 4.16
CA ARG A 73 -10.38 1.64 2.71
C ARG A 73 -11.33 0.65 2.05
N GLY A 74 -11.96 1.06 0.97
CA GLY A 74 -12.76 0.16 0.15
C GLY A 74 -12.92 0.65 -1.28
N ASP A 75 -13.47 -0.24 -2.09
CA ASP A 75 -13.90 0.07 -3.45
C ASP A 75 -15.42 0.21 -3.40
N VAL A 76 -15.98 1.34 -3.82
CA VAL A 76 -17.45 1.43 -4.00
C VAL A 76 -17.82 0.73 -5.29
N ASN A 77 -17.12 1.11 -6.36
CA ASN A 77 -17.25 0.58 -7.72
C ASN A 77 -15.83 0.35 -8.29
N PRO A 78 -15.66 -0.36 -9.42
CA PRO A 78 -14.35 -0.51 -10.07
C PRO A 78 -13.66 0.82 -10.44
N ILE A 79 -14.45 1.89 -10.52
CA ILE A 79 -14.04 3.25 -10.91
C ILE A 79 -13.73 4.12 -9.68
N ILE A 80 -14.37 3.86 -8.52
CA ILE A 80 -14.31 4.74 -7.34
C ILE A 80 -13.79 3.98 -6.13
N ASN A 81 -12.65 4.44 -5.60
CA ASN A 81 -12.09 3.95 -4.34
C ASN A 81 -12.19 5.06 -3.29
N TYR A 82 -12.29 4.68 -2.02
CA TYR A 82 -12.27 5.63 -0.91
C TYR A 82 -11.27 5.20 0.16
N GLN A 83 -10.72 6.18 0.86
CA GLN A 83 -9.88 5.93 2.02
C GLN A 83 -10.04 7.06 3.04
N MET A 84 -10.19 6.65 4.30
CA MET A 84 -10.20 7.53 5.45
C MET A 84 -9.20 7.01 6.48
N GLU A 85 -8.45 7.90 7.11
CA GLU A 85 -7.52 7.59 8.19
C GLU A 85 -7.65 8.67 9.27
N MET A 86 -7.71 8.24 10.53
CA MET A 86 -7.75 9.11 11.70
C MET A 86 -6.72 8.65 12.72
N ASP A 87 -6.28 9.58 13.55
CA ASP A 87 -5.33 9.41 14.65
C ASP A 87 -6.07 9.61 15.98
N LEU A 88 -5.83 8.68 16.89
CA LEU A 88 -6.44 8.58 18.22
C LEU A 88 -5.36 8.62 19.32
N SER A 89 -4.15 9.10 19.02
CA SER A 89 -3.04 9.11 19.98
C SER A 89 -3.17 10.18 21.06
N ASP A 90 -3.89 11.26 20.78
CA ASP A 90 -4.00 12.39 21.70
C ASP A 90 -5.17 12.16 22.65
N GLU A 91 -4.91 12.31 23.95
CA GLU A 91 -5.78 12.07 25.11
C GLU A 91 -7.24 12.59 24.95
N GLY A 92 -8.04 11.90 24.13
CA GLY A 92 -9.41 12.26 23.80
C GLY A 92 -9.61 13.18 22.58
N VAL A 93 -8.55 13.56 21.84
CA VAL A 93 -8.66 14.38 20.63
C VAL A 93 -8.46 13.52 19.38
N PHE A 94 -9.53 13.39 18.60
CA PHE A 94 -9.50 12.68 17.33
C PHE A 94 -9.03 13.61 16.21
N ARG A 95 -7.94 13.23 15.51
CA ARG A 95 -7.41 14.00 14.37
C ARG A 95 -7.62 13.22 13.08
N VAL A 96 -8.34 13.80 12.11
CA VAL A 96 -8.45 13.20 10.77
C VAL A 96 -7.12 13.42 10.04
N LEU A 97 -6.49 12.36 9.54
CA LEU A 97 -5.20 12.43 8.83
C LEU A 97 -5.35 12.46 7.31
N SER A 98 -6.40 11.82 6.79
CA SER A 98 -6.75 11.85 5.38
C SER A 98 -8.18 11.36 5.19
N ALA A 99 -8.90 11.96 4.26
CA ALA A 99 -10.23 11.53 3.82
C ALA A 99 -10.38 11.92 2.35
N PHE A 100 -10.19 10.97 1.45
CA PHE A 100 -10.23 11.21 0.01
C PHE A 100 -10.88 10.06 -0.75
N ALA A 101 -11.36 10.38 -1.95
CA ALA A 101 -11.83 9.42 -2.94
C ALA A 101 -10.90 9.46 -4.16
N VAL A 102 -10.76 8.31 -4.82
CA VAL A 102 -9.98 8.17 -6.05
C VAL A 102 -10.94 7.77 -7.16
N PHE A 103 -11.04 8.63 -8.17
CA PHE A 103 -11.82 8.41 -9.38
C PHE A 103 -10.89 7.94 -10.52
N LYS A 104 -11.20 6.79 -11.10
CA LYS A 104 -10.41 6.11 -12.13
C LYS A 104 -11.24 5.93 -13.40
N PRO A 105 -11.41 7.00 -14.21
CA PRO A 105 -12.27 6.94 -15.39
C PRO A 105 -11.74 5.99 -16.47
N TYR A 106 -10.42 5.87 -16.59
CA TYR A 106 -9.77 4.98 -17.55
C TYR A 106 -8.68 4.15 -16.88
N SER A 107 -8.80 2.83 -16.97
CA SER A 107 -7.83 1.87 -16.48
C SER A 107 -7.63 0.79 -17.52
N ASP A 108 -6.59 0.93 -18.33
CA ASP A 108 -6.14 -0.10 -19.27
C ASP A 108 -4.89 -0.80 -18.71
N LYS A 109 -4.46 -1.91 -19.33
CA LYS A 109 -3.32 -2.73 -18.91
C LYS A 109 -2.00 -1.95 -18.81
N GLN A 110 -1.88 -0.81 -19.51
CA GLN A 110 -0.66 -0.02 -19.59
C GLN A 110 -0.80 1.39 -18.98
N HIS A 111 -2.01 1.97 -18.94
CA HIS A 111 -2.25 3.35 -18.49
C HIS A 111 -3.45 3.43 -17.55
N THR A 112 -3.28 4.12 -16.42
CA THR A 112 -4.36 4.39 -15.46
C THR A 112 -4.38 5.87 -15.10
N LEU A 113 -5.46 6.56 -15.44
CA LEU A 113 -5.69 7.93 -15.01
C LEU A 113 -6.38 7.93 -13.65
N ARG A 114 -5.89 8.71 -12.67
CA ARG A 114 -6.37 8.69 -11.29
C ARG A 114 -6.55 10.10 -10.75
N PHE A 115 -7.79 10.48 -10.51
CA PHE A 115 -8.11 11.74 -9.85
C PHE A 115 -8.33 11.49 -8.36
N TRP A 116 -7.47 12.04 -7.52
CA TRP A 116 -7.59 12.04 -6.07
C TRP A 116 -8.32 13.31 -5.64
N LEU A 117 -9.42 13.14 -4.92
CA LEU A 117 -10.32 14.21 -4.51
C LEU A 117 -10.50 14.17 -3.00
N GLY A 118 -10.18 15.26 -2.31
CA GLY A 118 -10.47 15.43 -0.90
C GLY A 118 -9.26 15.81 -0.07
N TYR A 119 -9.35 15.50 1.23
CA TYR A 119 -8.36 15.87 2.23
C TYR A 119 -7.22 14.86 2.28
N GLN A 120 -6.03 15.27 1.85
CA GLN A 120 -4.87 14.39 1.81
C GLN A 120 -3.54 15.14 1.97
N LYS A 121 -2.49 14.35 2.19
CA LYS A 121 -1.12 14.82 2.30
C LYS A 121 -0.57 15.17 0.91
N PRO A 122 0.16 16.29 0.75
CA PRO A 122 0.84 16.60 -0.51
C PRO A 122 1.95 15.58 -0.80
N PHE A 123 2.16 15.30 -2.09
CA PHE A 123 3.19 14.38 -2.56
C PHE A 123 4.56 15.07 -2.60
N PHE A 124 5.21 15.23 -1.44
CA PHE A 124 6.50 15.92 -1.35
C PHE A 124 7.71 14.98 -1.27
N SER A 125 7.62 13.92 -0.46
CA SER A 125 8.73 12.98 -0.25
C SER A 125 8.24 11.57 0.02
N SER A 126 9.03 10.58 -0.40
CA SER A 126 8.74 9.17 -0.14
C SER A 126 8.74 8.83 1.34
N GLU A 127 9.47 9.57 2.19
CA GLU A 127 9.47 9.34 3.63
C GLU A 127 8.20 9.91 4.28
N TYR A 128 7.74 11.07 3.82
CA TYR A 128 6.55 11.73 4.34
C TYR A 128 5.28 10.89 4.15
N LEU A 129 5.14 10.29 2.97
CA LEU A 129 3.99 9.49 2.55
C LEU A 129 3.96 8.07 3.14
N ARG A 130 5.04 7.62 3.80
CA ARG A 130 5.09 6.28 4.42
C ARG A 130 4.20 6.21 5.66
N ASN A 131 3.52 5.08 5.80
CA ASN A 131 2.81 4.71 7.03
C ASN A 131 3.84 4.52 8.17
N PRO A 132 3.56 4.98 9.40
CA PRO A 132 4.42 4.78 10.58
C PRO A 132 4.97 3.36 10.76
N MET A 133 4.20 2.33 10.39
CA MET A 133 4.63 0.93 10.47
C MET A 133 5.81 0.58 9.55
N ARG A 134 5.99 1.33 8.45
CA ARG A 134 7.03 1.09 7.44
C ARG A 134 8.28 1.96 7.64
N ILE A 135 8.36 2.71 8.73
CA ILE A 135 9.51 3.55 9.05
C ILE A 135 10.53 2.69 9.80
N PHE A 136 11.78 2.67 9.32
CA PHE A 136 12.84 1.85 9.91
C PHE A 136 13.35 2.36 11.26
N PHE A 137 13.29 3.68 11.49
CA PHE A 137 13.75 4.33 12.70
C PHE A 137 12.60 4.65 13.67
N ALA A 138 12.93 4.93 14.93
CA ALA A 138 11.95 5.36 15.93
C ALA A 138 11.26 6.67 15.48
N THR A 139 12.03 7.60 14.94
CA THR A 139 11.61 8.93 14.48
C THR A 139 11.81 9.10 12.98
N ARG A 140 11.09 10.06 12.36
CA ARG A 140 11.37 10.52 10.99
C ARG A 140 12.64 11.39 10.99
N SER A 141 13.24 11.57 9.82
CA SER A 141 14.33 12.53 9.63
C SER A 141 13.90 13.95 10.02
N LEU A 142 14.85 14.74 10.55
CA LEU A 142 14.60 16.12 11.00
C LEU A 142 14.06 16.99 9.86
N VAL A 143 14.61 16.83 8.66
CA VAL A 143 14.15 17.56 7.47
C VAL A 143 12.67 17.31 7.18
N VAL A 144 12.23 16.05 7.28
CA VAL A 144 10.83 15.68 7.02
C VAL A 144 9.93 16.07 8.18
N SER A 145 10.38 15.97 9.43
CA SER A 145 9.57 16.43 10.57
C SER A 145 9.29 17.93 10.49
N ASP A 146 10.32 18.72 10.18
CA ASP A 146 10.25 20.17 10.29
C ASP A 146 9.56 20.78 9.07
N MET A 147 9.83 20.28 7.85
CA MET A 147 9.23 20.80 6.63
C MET A 147 7.78 20.35 6.40
N THR A 148 7.40 19.20 6.96
CA THR A 148 6.13 18.54 6.62
C THR A 148 5.17 18.43 7.79
N ALA A 149 5.37 19.24 8.83
CA ALA A 149 4.68 19.26 10.12
C ALA A 149 3.14 19.26 10.03
N GLY A 150 2.56 18.10 9.73
CA GLY A 150 1.11 17.92 9.58
C GLY A 150 0.50 18.59 8.36
N ILE A 151 1.27 18.94 7.33
CA ILE A 151 0.74 19.64 6.16
C ILE A 151 -0.24 18.73 5.40
N VAL A 152 -1.43 19.24 5.23
CA VAL A 152 -2.60 18.56 4.70
C VAL A 152 -3.40 19.61 3.94
N ASP A 153 -3.93 19.20 2.80
CA ASP A 153 -4.69 20.09 1.94
C ASP A 153 -5.93 19.38 1.42
N VAL A 154 -6.94 20.16 1.04
CA VAL A 154 -8.15 19.69 0.36
C VAL A 154 -8.03 20.09 -1.10
N GLY A 155 -7.93 19.11 -1.99
CA GLY A 155 -7.74 19.42 -3.40
C GLY A 155 -8.05 18.29 -4.36
N LEU A 156 -7.74 18.58 -5.62
CA LEU A 156 -7.78 17.64 -6.73
C LEU A 156 -6.35 17.41 -7.22
N ILE A 157 -5.93 16.14 -7.23
CA ILE A 157 -4.64 15.72 -7.80
C ILE A 157 -4.93 14.71 -8.92
N ALA A 158 -4.35 14.91 -10.10
CA ALA A 158 -4.60 14.11 -11.30
C ALA A 158 -3.36 13.33 -11.75
#